data_AF-A0A522NAE7-F1
#
_entry.id   AF-A0A522NAE7-F1
#
_cell.length_a   1.000
_cell.length_b   1.000
_cell.length_c   1.000
_cell.angle_alpha   90.00
_cell.angle_beta   90.00
_cell.angle_gamma   90.00
#
_symmetry.space_group_name_H-M   'P 1'
#
loop_
_entity.id
_entity.type
_entity.pdbx_description
1 polymer ?
#
loop_
_entity_poly.entity_id
_entity_poly.type
_entity_poly.pdbx_seq_one_letter_code
_entity_poly.pdbx_strand_id
1 'polypeptide(L)'
;MKRSLAGYMTMVLYASLLSIPASAQVNLPTVSVTAPYTSQHGGYVISGDFKVDPRMPFVVFPAQALVQDDILSVQPIRLAEDEYLVLQECATADCSRASIVRVWNAGGVATWVQGSDNRIWIRHENKYFIWLKRLPYLSGSDCDQCGARFTDFERISPPLTLIPDGVLAAYHRSELAAAEKADPVLVQSQTHEGSTFVVTYVGGSTVRIKRMHAAR
;
A
#
# COMPACT_ATOMS: atom_id res chain seq x y z
N MET A 1 85.99 -27.05 58.97
CA MET A 1 85.31 -26.14 59.93
C MET A 1 83.84 -26.08 59.51
N LYS A 2 82.90 -26.54 60.38
CA LYS A 2 81.41 -26.42 60.35
C LYS A 2 80.68 -27.05 59.13
N ARG A 3 79.95 -28.18 59.23
CA ARG A 3 78.62 -28.52 59.83
C ARG A 3 77.38 -27.85 59.18
N SER A 4 76.34 -28.70 59.04
CA SER A 4 74.89 -28.44 58.80
C SER A 4 74.42 -28.15 57.38
N LEU A 5 73.18 -28.45 56.96
CA LEU A 5 72.11 -29.42 57.26
C LEU A 5 70.87 -28.90 56.49
N ALA A 6 70.08 -29.83 55.94
CA ALA A 6 68.62 -29.74 55.75
C ALA A 6 68.02 -28.76 54.71
N GLY A 7 66.95 -29.24 54.06
CA GLY A 7 65.92 -28.37 53.47
C GLY A 7 65.17 -28.94 52.26
N TYR A 8 64.23 -29.87 52.49
CA TYR A 8 63.18 -30.25 51.54
C TYR A 8 62.25 -29.06 51.25
N MET A 9 61.81 -28.85 50.00
CA MET A 9 60.42 -28.45 49.73
C MET A 9 60.01 -28.73 48.27
N THR A 10 59.23 -29.79 48.09
CA THR A 10 58.44 -30.11 46.91
C THR A 10 57.27 -29.13 46.79
N MET A 11 57.06 -28.53 45.61
CA MET A 11 55.86 -27.73 45.32
C MET A 11 55.05 -28.42 44.22
N VAL A 12 53.89 -28.93 44.60
CA VAL A 12 52.90 -29.59 43.74
C VAL A 12 52.05 -28.50 43.07
N LEU A 13 52.06 -28.44 41.73
CA LEU A 13 51.16 -27.57 40.96
C LEU A 13 49.80 -28.26 40.77
N TYR A 14 48.76 -27.71 41.39
CA TYR A 14 47.36 -28.09 41.18
C TYR A 14 46.86 -27.54 39.84
N ALA A 15 46.37 -28.42 38.97
CA ALA A 15 45.67 -28.05 37.74
C ALA A 15 44.17 -27.80 38.05
N SER A 16 43.75 -26.54 38.01
CA SER A 16 42.35 -26.14 38.17
C SER A 16 41.61 -26.26 36.83
N LEU A 17 40.79 -27.30 36.68
CA LEU A 17 39.81 -27.43 35.59
C LEU A 17 38.69 -26.40 35.79
N LEU A 18 38.66 -25.36 34.95
CA LEU A 18 37.54 -24.41 34.89
C LEU A 18 36.40 -25.01 34.06
N SER A 19 35.36 -25.48 34.74
CA SER A 19 34.09 -25.87 34.12
C SER A 19 33.31 -24.63 33.68
N ILE A 20 33.24 -24.39 32.36
CA ILE A 20 32.40 -23.34 31.77
C ILE A 20 30.95 -23.84 31.78
N PRO A 21 29.99 -23.12 32.37
CA PRO A 21 28.59 -23.54 32.32
C PRO A 21 28.07 -23.43 30.88
N ALA A 22 27.55 -24.54 30.36
CA ALA A 22 26.84 -24.56 29.09
C ALA A 22 25.60 -23.66 29.19
N SER A 23 25.59 -22.58 28.42
CA SER A 23 24.41 -21.73 28.28
C SER A 23 23.29 -22.54 27.65
N ALA A 24 22.23 -22.80 28.41
CA ALA A 24 21.01 -23.40 27.87
C ALA A 24 20.43 -22.45 26.81
N GLN A 25 20.51 -22.83 25.53
CA GLN A 25 19.79 -22.14 24.46
C GLN A 25 18.30 -22.32 24.72
N VAL A 26 17.64 -21.25 25.16
CA VAL A 26 16.19 -21.17 25.20
C VAL A 26 15.71 -21.12 23.75
N ASN A 27 15.34 -22.28 23.20
CA ASN A 27 14.60 -22.34 21.95
C ASN A 27 13.21 -21.78 22.21
N LEU A 28 13.02 -20.51 21.89
CA LEU A 28 11.71 -19.89 21.86
C LEU A 28 10.86 -20.63 20.80
N PRO A 29 9.61 -20.99 21.11
CA PRO A 29 8.75 -21.65 20.16
C PRO A 29 8.60 -20.76 18.92
N THR A 30 8.81 -21.36 17.74
CA THR A 30 8.57 -20.69 16.45
C THR A 30 7.07 -20.42 16.33
N VAL A 31 6.62 -19.26 16.79
CA VAL A 31 5.26 -18.79 16.57
C VAL A 31 5.17 -18.42 15.09
N SER A 32 4.64 -19.33 14.27
CA SER A 32 4.24 -19.01 12.91
C SER A 32 3.00 -18.12 12.98
N VAL A 33 3.22 -16.81 13.11
CA VAL A 33 2.15 -15.81 12.98
C VAL A 33 1.73 -15.78 11.51
N THR A 34 0.71 -16.57 11.16
CA THR A 34 0.09 -16.44 9.84
C THR A 34 -0.70 -15.14 9.85
N ALA A 35 -0.19 -14.12 9.16
CA ALA A 35 -0.92 -12.87 9.01
C ALA A 35 -2.26 -13.16 8.28
N PRO A 36 -3.37 -12.53 8.69
CA PRO A 36 -4.68 -12.78 8.10
C PRO A 36 -4.68 -12.45 6.61
N TYR A 37 -5.50 -13.17 5.83
CA TYR A 37 -5.68 -12.94 4.40
C TYR A 37 -4.39 -13.01 3.59
N THR A 38 -3.47 -13.91 3.97
CA THR A 38 -2.21 -14.10 3.27
C THR A 38 -2.14 -15.43 2.52
N SER A 39 -1.37 -15.43 1.44
CA SER A 39 -0.98 -16.62 0.69
C SER A 39 0.43 -16.43 0.14
N GLN A 40 1.21 -17.50 0.03
CA GLN A 40 2.52 -17.44 -0.62
C GLN A 40 2.43 -17.96 -2.06
N HIS A 41 2.98 -17.21 -3.02
CA HIS A 41 3.05 -17.62 -4.42
C HIS A 41 4.21 -16.94 -5.13
N GLY A 42 4.99 -17.72 -5.90
CA GLY A 42 6.06 -17.19 -6.76
C GLY A 42 7.15 -16.41 -6.02
N GLY A 43 7.45 -16.76 -4.76
CA GLY A 43 8.41 -16.03 -3.94
C GLY A 43 7.86 -14.75 -3.28
N TYR A 44 6.55 -14.52 -3.33
CA TYR A 44 5.90 -13.40 -2.67
C TYR A 44 4.91 -13.86 -1.60
N VAL A 45 4.86 -13.12 -0.50
CA VAL A 45 3.71 -13.08 0.42
C VAL A 45 2.69 -12.11 -0.17
N ILE A 46 1.55 -12.65 -0.58
CA ILE A 46 0.40 -11.87 -1.07
C ILE A 46 -0.54 -11.67 0.10
N SER A 47 -0.95 -10.42 0.36
CA SER A 47 -1.87 -10.04 1.42
C SER A 47 -3.07 -9.28 0.86
N GLY A 48 -4.26 -9.69 1.29
CA GLY A 48 -5.50 -8.96 1.12
C GLY A 48 -5.88 -8.12 2.34
N ASP A 49 -4.99 -7.92 3.32
CA ASP A 49 -5.30 -7.21 4.57
C ASP A 49 -5.42 -5.69 4.34
N PHE A 50 -6.58 -5.28 3.87
CA PHE A 50 -7.00 -3.90 3.64
C PHE A 50 -8.28 -3.62 4.42
N LYS A 51 -8.53 -2.34 4.69
CA LYS A 51 -9.67 -1.89 5.49
C LYS A 51 -10.26 -0.63 4.91
N VAL A 52 -11.57 -0.48 5.07
CA VAL A 52 -12.25 0.80 4.89
C VAL A 52 -12.13 1.61 6.19
N ASP A 53 -11.83 2.90 6.08
CA ASP A 53 -11.78 3.79 7.25
C ASP A 53 -13.20 4.03 7.80
N PRO A 54 -13.49 3.67 9.05
CA PRO A 54 -14.83 3.87 9.63
C PRO A 54 -15.21 5.35 9.79
N ARG A 55 -14.24 6.27 9.82
CA ARG A 55 -14.47 7.72 9.90
C ARG A 55 -14.59 8.37 8.53
N MET A 56 -14.04 7.72 7.50
CA MET A 56 -14.10 8.13 6.10
C MET A 56 -14.53 6.93 5.24
N PRO A 57 -15.83 6.57 5.23
CA PRO A 57 -16.35 5.32 4.66
C PRO A 57 -16.32 5.25 3.11
N PHE A 58 -15.42 5.99 2.50
CA PHE A 58 -15.10 6.02 1.07
C PHE A 58 -13.59 5.77 0.82
N VAL A 59 -12.79 5.62 1.89
CA VAL A 59 -11.34 5.39 1.83
C VAL A 59 -11.01 3.95 2.15
N VAL A 60 -10.25 3.31 1.25
CA VAL A 60 -9.61 2.01 1.47
C VAL A 60 -8.12 2.21 1.69
N PHE A 61 -7.57 1.56 2.72
CA PHE A 61 -6.14 1.64 3.04
C PHE A 61 -5.60 0.27 3.47
N PRO A 62 -4.29 0.01 3.29
CA PRO A 62 -3.68 -1.24 3.73
C PRO A 62 -3.61 -1.27 5.27
N ALA A 63 -3.91 -2.41 5.88
CA ALA A 63 -3.88 -2.55 7.34
C ALA A 63 -2.47 -2.45 7.93
N GLN A 64 -1.45 -2.64 7.08
CA GLN A 64 -0.04 -2.46 7.40
C GLN A 64 0.54 -1.40 6.44
N ALA A 65 1.50 -0.62 6.92
CA ALA A 65 2.20 0.34 6.05
C ALA A 65 2.82 -0.38 4.85
N LEU A 66 2.66 0.21 3.66
CA LEU A 66 3.39 -0.25 2.49
C LEU A 66 4.82 0.21 2.63
N VAL A 67 5.75 -0.71 2.44
CA VAL A 67 7.18 -0.46 2.52
C VAL A 67 7.80 -0.49 1.13
N GLN A 68 9.05 -0.01 1.04
CA GLN A 68 9.80 -0.07 -0.20
C GLN A 68 9.81 -1.49 -0.78
N ASP A 69 9.67 -1.57 -2.11
CA ASP A 69 9.64 -2.79 -2.91
C ASP A 69 8.38 -3.67 -2.73
N ASP A 70 7.41 -3.22 -1.93
CA ASP A 70 6.06 -3.76 -2.03
C ASP A 70 5.49 -3.49 -3.43
N ILE A 71 4.68 -4.44 -3.90
CA ILE A 71 3.89 -4.26 -5.11
C ILE A 71 2.42 -4.20 -4.70
N LEU A 72 1.80 -3.05 -4.91
CA LEU A 72 0.37 -2.88 -4.78
C LEU A 72 -0.31 -3.26 -6.10
N SER A 73 -1.19 -4.25 -6.07
CA SER A 73 -2.05 -4.62 -7.17
C SER A 73 -3.43 -4.02 -6.95
N VAL A 74 -3.84 -3.09 -7.79
CA VAL A 74 -5.20 -2.49 -7.80
C VAL A 74 -5.82 -2.79 -9.15
N GLN A 75 -6.90 -3.56 -9.16
CA GLN A 75 -7.58 -3.98 -10.37
C GLN A 75 -9.06 -3.60 -10.30
N PRO A 76 -9.47 -2.51 -10.97
CA PRO A 76 -10.88 -2.24 -11.21
C PRO A 76 -11.46 -3.38 -12.06
N ILE A 77 -12.56 -3.98 -11.61
CA ILE A 77 -13.31 -5.01 -12.36
C ILE A 77 -14.41 -4.35 -13.18
N ARG A 78 -15.05 -3.35 -12.58
CA ARG A 78 -16.07 -2.52 -13.22
C ARG A 78 -16.01 -1.13 -12.60
N LEU A 79 -16.01 -0.11 -13.44
CA LEU A 79 -16.24 1.29 -13.10
C LEU A 79 -17.37 1.82 -13.99
N ALA A 80 -18.20 2.73 -13.47
CA ALA A 80 -19.13 3.47 -14.31
C ALA A 80 -18.37 4.48 -15.20
N GLU A 81 -19.03 4.98 -16.24
CA GLU A 81 -18.41 5.87 -17.24
C GLU A 81 -17.93 7.20 -16.66
N ASP A 82 -18.59 7.66 -15.61
CA ASP A 82 -18.31 8.89 -14.88
C ASP A 82 -17.42 8.67 -13.65
N GLU A 83 -16.98 7.44 -13.40
CA GLU A 83 -16.26 7.05 -12.19
C GLU A 83 -14.75 6.90 -12.41
N TYR A 84 -14.01 7.44 -11.45
CA TYR A 84 -12.56 7.50 -11.44
C TYR A 84 -12.03 6.93 -10.13
N LEU A 85 -11.36 5.79 -10.19
CA LEU A 85 -10.67 5.21 -9.04
C LEU A 85 -9.31 5.88 -8.90
N VAL A 86 -8.98 6.32 -7.70
CA VAL A 86 -7.77 7.09 -7.42
C VAL A 86 -6.94 6.36 -6.36
N LEU A 87 -5.66 6.17 -6.65
CA LEU A 87 -4.64 5.83 -5.66
C LEU A 87 -3.82 7.08 -5.37
N GLN A 88 -3.81 7.51 -4.11
CA GLN A 88 -3.03 8.64 -3.61
C GLN A 88 -2.06 8.19 -2.52
N GLU A 89 -1.02 8.99 -2.36
CA GLU A 89 -0.12 8.94 -1.21
C GLU A 89 0.02 10.32 -0.57
N CYS A 90 0.36 10.37 0.72
CA CYS A 90 0.66 11.65 1.36
C CYS A 90 1.93 12.26 0.76
N ALA A 91 1.86 13.51 0.30
CA ALA A 91 3.02 14.26 -0.20
C ALA A 91 3.76 15.00 0.93
N THR A 92 3.09 15.21 2.07
CA THR A 92 3.65 15.84 3.27
C THR A 92 3.45 14.93 4.49
N ALA A 93 4.29 15.10 5.52
CA ALA A 93 4.26 14.24 6.72
C ALA A 93 2.93 14.32 7.50
N ASP A 94 2.28 15.49 7.46
CA ASP A 94 0.97 15.76 8.05
C ASP A 94 -0.20 15.37 7.12
N CYS A 95 0.08 14.88 5.91
CA CYS A 95 -0.90 14.56 4.88
C CYS A 95 -1.83 15.72 4.47
N SER A 96 -1.43 16.98 4.72
CA SER A 96 -2.18 18.16 4.23
C SER A 96 -2.16 18.27 2.70
N ARG A 97 -1.18 17.65 2.05
CA ARG A 97 -1.14 17.44 0.60
C ARG A 97 -0.99 15.96 0.27
N ALA A 98 -1.57 15.56 -0.85
CA ALA A 98 -1.46 14.22 -1.41
C ALA A 98 -0.98 14.27 -2.86
N SER A 99 -0.22 13.26 -3.27
CA SER A 99 0.18 13.05 -4.66
C SER A 99 -0.66 11.93 -5.27
N ILE A 100 -1.15 12.15 -6.49
CA ILE A 100 -1.74 11.09 -7.31
C ILE A 100 -0.62 10.13 -7.70
N VAL A 101 -0.82 8.85 -7.36
CA VAL A 101 0.04 7.75 -7.80
C VAL A 101 -0.52 7.15 -9.08
N ARG A 102 -1.85 6.96 -9.16
CA ARG A 102 -2.53 6.43 -10.34
C ARG A 102 -4.03 6.74 -10.32
N VAL A 103 -4.61 6.89 -11.51
CA VAL A 103 -6.06 6.99 -11.72
C VAL A 103 -6.51 5.96 -12.74
N TRP A 104 -7.67 5.35 -12.53
CA TRP A 104 -8.37 4.49 -13.47
C TRP A 104 -9.77 5.02 -13.75
N ASN A 105 -10.27 4.83 -14.96
CA ASN A 105 -11.65 5.08 -15.37
C ASN A 105 -12.23 3.83 -16.08
N ALA A 106 -13.45 3.90 -16.60
CA ALA A 106 -14.07 2.78 -17.32
C ALA A 106 -13.26 2.26 -18.52
N GLY A 107 -12.40 3.10 -19.12
CA GLY A 107 -11.50 2.74 -20.22
C GLY A 107 -10.18 2.11 -19.78
N GLY A 108 -9.92 1.96 -18.48
CA GLY A 108 -8.65 1.46 -17.93
C GLY A 108 -7.88 2.54 -17.19
N VAL A 109 -6.54 2.47 -17.22
CA VAL A 109 -5.70 3.50 -16.59
C VAL A 109 -5.86 4.84 -17.30
N ALA A 110 -6.15 5.88 -16.54
CA ALA A 110 -6.39 7.23 -17.04
C ALA A 110 -5.10 8.08 -17.07
N THR A 111 -4.18 7.85 -16.12
CA THR A 111 -2.88 8.54 -16.04
C THR A 111 -1.80 7.80 -16.83
N TRP A 112 -0.82 8.50 -17.39
CA TRP A 112 0.30 7.83 -18.05
C TRP A 112 1.06 6.85 -17.13
N VAL A 113 1.37 5.65 -17.65
CA VAL A 113 2.07 4.58 -16.92
C VAL A 113 3.22 3.98 -17.73
N GLN A 114 4.30 3.62 -17.05
CA GLN A 114 5.32 2.72 -17.58
C GLN A 114 5.11 1.33 -16.98
N GLY A 115 4.81 0.34 -17.82
CA GLY A 115 4.65 -1.05 -17.39
C GLY A 115 3.20 -1.45 -17.18
N SER A 116 2.89 -2.08 -16.03
CA SER A 116 1.57 -2.66 -15.78
C SER A 116 0.57 -1.63 -15.28
N ASP A 117 -0.62 -1.64 -15.88
CA ASP A 117 -1.77 -0.81 -15.51
C ASP A 117 -2.23 -0.98 -14.06
N ASN A 118 -2.10 -2.21 -13.54
CA ASN A 118 -2.69 -2.59 -12.26
C ASN A 118 -1.66 -2.84 -11.16
N ARG A 119 -0.37 -2.87 -11.49
CA ARG A 119 0.71 -3.10 -10.50
C ARG A 119 1.54 -1.84 -10.31
N ILE A 120 1.64 -1.43 -9.05
CA ILE A 120 2.35 -0.24 -8.61
C ILE A 120 3.47 -0.68 -7.68
N TRP A 121 4.71 -0.32 -8.05
CA TRP A 121 5.88 -0.53 -7.20
C TRP A 121 5.97 0.60 -6.18
N ILE A 122 5.94 0.23 -4.90
CA ILE A 122 6.07 1.16 -3.79
C ILE A 122 7.54 1.55 -3.67
N ARG A 123 7.83 2.84 -3.85
CA ARG A 123 9.21 3.36 -3.94
C ARG A 123 9.79 3.71 -2.58
N HIS A 124 8.95 4.00 -1.60
CA HIS A 124 9.33 4.34 -0.24
C HIS A 124 8.15 4.05 0.69
N GLU A 125 8.44 3.96 1.99
CA GLU A 125 7.39 3.84 3.00
C GLU A 125 6.57 5.12 3.05
N ASN A 126 5.24 5.01 2.93
CA ASN A 126 4.32 6.14 2.99
C ASN A 126 2.89 5.69 3.32
N LYS A 127 2.01 6.66 3.57
CA LYS A 127 0.58 6.43 3.71
C LYS A 127 -0.09 6.48 2.35
N TYR A 128 -0.63 5.34 1.93
CA TYR A 128 -1.37 5.17 0.68
C TYR A 128 -2.84 4.95 0.95
N PHE A 129 -3.69 5.51 0.10
CA PHE A 129 -5.14 5.36 0.22
C PHE A 129 -5.81 5.37 -1.16
N ILE A 130 -6.88 4.58 -1.26
CA ILE A 130 -7.64 4.35 -2.48
C ILE A 130 -9.07 4.83 -2.26
N TRP A 131 -9.63 5.54 -3.23
CA TRP A 131 -10.98 6.08 -3.17
C TRP A 131 -11.56 6.26 -4.57
N LEU A 132 -12.88 6.43 -4.67
CA LEU A 132 -13.59 6.55 -5.94
C LEU A 132 -14.26 7.93 -6.05
N LYS A 133 -14.16 8.58 -7.21
CA LYS A 133 -14.79 9.88 -7.49
C LYS A 133 -15.71 9.78 -8.68
N ARG A 134 -16.81 10.54 -8.67
CA ARG A 134 -17.57 10.84 -9.88
C ARG A 134 -17.16 12.20 -10.43
N LEU A 135 -16.85 12.24 -11.71
CA LEU A 135 -16.68 13.45 -12.50
C LEU A 135 -17.84 13.58 -13.48
N PRO A 136 -18.06 14.74 -14.11
CA PRO A 136 -19.15 14.90 -15.08
C PRO A 136 -19.06 13.84 -16.20
N TYR A 137 -20.19 13.23 -16.51
CA TYR A 137 -20.30 12.38 -17.69
C TYR A 137 -20.19 13.25 -18.95
N LEU A 138 -19.36 12.81 -19.89
CA LEU A 138 -19.11 13.53 -21.13
C LEU A 138 -19.74 12.75 -22.29
N SER A 139 -20.70 13.35 -22.98
CA SER A 139 -21.11 12.85 -24.30
C SER A 139 -20.04 13.29 -25.30
N GLY A 140 -19.35 12.32 -25.93
CA GLY A 140 -18.13 12.54 -26.73
C GLY A 140 -18.22 13.39 -28.00
N SER A 141 -18.74 14.62 -27.90
CA SER A 141 -18.91 15.58 -29.00
C SER A 141 -18.59 17.02 -28.59
N ASP A 142 -18.10 17.25 -27.38
CA ASP A 142 -18.02 18.59 -26.80
C ASP A 142 -16.79 19.38 -27.31
N CYS A 143 -15.76 18.71 -27.83
CA CYS A 143 -14.72 19.36 -28.64
C CYS A 143 -14.07 18.40 -29.66
N ASP A 144 -13.63 18.91 -30.81
CA ASP A 144 -13.12 18.11 -31.95
C ASP A 144 -11.88 17.25 -31.65
N GLN A 145 -11.17 17.54 -30.57
CA GLN A 145 -9.97 16.81 -30.13
C GLN A 145 -10.11 16.21 -28.72
N CYS A 146 -11.32 16.28 -28.15
CA CYS A 146 -11.57 15.81 -26.80
C CYS A 146 -11.90 14.33 -26.80
N GLY A 147 -11.27 13.60 -25.88
CA GLY A 147 -11.75 12.27 -25.50
C GLY A 147 -13.05 12.35 -24.71
N ALA A 148 -13.74 11.21 -24.55
CA ALA A 148 -14.96 11.12 -23.74
C ALA A 148 -14.67 11.03 -22.22
N ARG A 149 -13.41 11.09 -21.79
CA ARG A 149 -12.99 10.92 -20.39
C ARG A 149 -11.80 11.79 -20.06
N PHE A 150 -11.71 12.25 -18.82
CA PHE A 150 -10.54 12.95 -18.30
C PHE A 150 -9.36 11.99 -18.18
N THR A 151 -8.19 12.43 -18.62
CA THR A 151 -6.94 11.64 -18.59
C THR A 151 -5.77 12.40 -17.97
N ASP A 152 -5.86 13.73 -17.94
CA ASP A 152 -4.91 14.60 -17.27
C ASP A 152 -5.48 15.12 -15.94
N PHE A 153 -4.63 15.13 -14.91
CA PHE A 153 -5.00 15.53 -13.56
C PHE A 153 -3.85 16.26 -12.87
N GLU A 154 -4.17 17.21 -12.00
CA GLU A 154 -3.16 17.83 -11.14
C GLU A 154 -2.51 16.78 -10.23
N ARG A 155 -1.18 16.69 -10.29
CA ARG A 155 -0.45 15.62 -9.58
C ARG A 155 -0.50 15.77 -8.06
N ILE A 156 -0.46 16.99 -7.52
CA ILE A 156 -0.40 17.23 -6.07
C ILE A 156 -1.49 18.20 -5.64
N SER A 157 -2.46 17.70 -4.89
CA SER A 157 -3.65 18.42 -4.42
C SER A 157 -3.85 18.21 -2.91
N PRO A 158 -4.87 18.82 -2.28
CA PRO A 158 -5.38 18.32 -1.01
C PRO A 158 -5.77 16.82 -1.12
N PRO A 159 -5.74 16.06 0.00
CA PRO A 159 -6.15 14.67 -0.01
C PRO A 159 -7.61 14.52 -0.47
N LEU A 160 -7.95 13.38 -1.07
CA LEU A 160 -9.32 13.04 -1.50
C LEU A 160 -9.92 14.02 -2.52
N THR A 161 -9.05 14.72 -3.23
CA THR A 161 -9.41 15.64 -4.32
C THR A 161 -8.83 15.10 -5.63
N LEU A 162 -9.61 15.18 -6.70
CA LEU A 162 -9.21 14.83 -8.06
C LEU A 162 -9.56 16.03 -8.93
N ILE A 163 -8.54 16.72 -9.44
CA ILE A 163 -8.69 17.93 -10.24
C ILE A 163 -8.27 17.58 -11.67
N PRO A 164 -9.22 17.41 -12.60
CA PRO A 164 -8.90 17.25 -14.01
C PRO A 164 -8.20 18.49 -14.56
N ASP A 165 -7.23 18.27 -15.44
CA ASP A 165 -6.47 19.31 -16.12
C ASP A 165 -6.57 19.10 -17.66
N GLY A 166 -5.97 20.00 -18.43
CA GLY A 166 -5.91 19.93 -19.89
C GLY A 166 -7.13 20.53 -20.59
N VAL A 167 -7.18 20.36 -21.92
CA VAL A 167 -8.16 21.01 -22.80
C VAL A 167 -9.59 20.62 -22.45
N LEU A 168 -9.83 19.33 -22.18
CA LEU A 168 -11.15 18.83 -21.82
C LEU A 168 -11.64 19.41 -20.48
N ALA A 169 -10.75 19.52 -19.49
CA ALA A 169 -11.09 20.15 -18.22
C ALA A 169 -11.39 21.65 -18.36
N ALA A 170 -10.66 22.35 -19.24
CA ALA A 170 -10.92 23.74 -19.55
C ALA A 170 -12.31 23.95 -20.18
N TYR A 171 -12.76 23.01 -21.02
CA TYR A 171 -14.07 23.07 -21.66
C TYR A 171 -15.23 22.83 -20.67
N HIS A 172 -15.05 21.91 -19.71
CA HIS A 172 -16.08 21.53 -18.72
C HIS A 172 -15.87 22.15 -17.34
N ARG A 173 -15.28 23.35 -17.26
CA ARG A 173 -14.86 23.95 -15.98
C ARG A 173 -16.03 24.19 -15.01
N SER A 174 -17.19 24.57 -15.54
CA SER A 174 -18.41 24.80 -14.75
C SER A 174 -18.91 23.53 -14.07
N GLU A 175 -18.94 22.43 -14.81
CA GLU A 175 -19.40 21.12 -14.35
C GLU A 175 -18.40 20.53 -13.35
N LEU A 176 -17.10 20.74 -13.61
CA LEU A 176 -16.03 20.33 -12.71
C LEU A 176 -16.06 21.05 -11.37
N ALA A 177 -16.40 22.35 -11.35
CA ALA A 177 -16.50 23.10 -10.10
C ALA A 177 -17.61 22.56 -9.16
N ALA A 178 -18.66 21.95 -9.71
CA ALA A 178 -19.67 21.25 -8.93
C ALA A 178 -19.17 19.89 -8.44
N ALA A 179 -18.50 19.13 -9.33
CA ALA A 179 -17.95 17.81 -8.99
C ALA A 179 -16.84 17.90 -7.93
N GLU A 180 -16.01 18.93 -7.94
CA GLU A 180 -14.93 19.15 -6.97
C GLU A 180 -15.46 19.14 -5.52
N LYS A 181 -16.63 19.76 -5.30
CA LYS A 181 -17.26 19.86 -3.97
C LYS A 181 -17.93 18.59 -3.49
N ALA A 182 -18.19 17.63 -4.38
CA ALA A 182 -18.84 16.37 -4.00
C ALA A 182 -17.89 15.48 -3.21
N ASP A 183 -18.36 14.76 -2.21
CA ASP A 183 -17.53 13.77 -1.53
C ASP A 183 -17.19 12.58 -2.45
N PRO A 184 -16.12 11.83 -2.14
CA PRO A 184 -15.88 10.53 -2.75
C PRO A 184 -17.06 9.56 -2.59
N VAL A 185 -17.16 8.60 -3.50
CA VAL A 185 -18.22 7.60 -3.49
C VAL A 185 -18.03 6.66 -2.30
N LEU A 186 -19.11 6.44 -1.54
CA LEU A 186 -19.11 5.55 -0.40
C LEU A 186 -18.84 4.09 -0.78
N VAL A 187 -18.13 3.39 0.09
CA VAL A 187 -18.04 1.94 0.03
C VAL A 187 -19.34 1.34 0.53
N GLN A 188 -19.98 0.52 -0.31
CA GLN A 188 -21.21 -0.19 0.02
C GLN A 188 -20.92 -1.51 0.74
N SER A 189 -19.89 -2.24 0.30
CA SER A 189 -19.49 -3.51 0.91
C SER A 189 -18.00 -3.79 0.70
N GLN A 190 -17.46 -4.58 1.60
CA GLN A 190 -16.09 -5.09 1.54
C GLN A 190 -16.07 -6.57 1.92
N THR A 191 -15.19 -7.35 1.31
CA THR A 191 -14.96 -8.75 1.64
C THR A 191 -13.52 -9.16 1.34
N HIS A 192 -13.10 -10.29 1.91
CA HIS A 192 -11.80 -10.90 1.63
C HIS A 192 -12.01 -12.24 0.91
N GLU A 193 -11.49 -12.35 -0.31
CA GLU A 193 -11.46 -13.57 -1.11
C GLU A 193 -10.04 -14.15 -1.06
N GLY A 194 -9.76 -14.96 -0.04
CA GLY A 194 -8.42 -15.47 0.24
C GLY A 194 -7.45 -14.33 0.53
N SER A 195 -6.44 -14.14 -0.33
CA SER A 195 -5.47 -13.04 -0.26
C SER A 195 -5.83 -11.83 -1.13
N THR A 196 -7.12 -11.67 -1.45
CA THR A 196 -7.63 -10.55 -2.23
C THR A 196 -8.65 -9.77 -1.43
N PHE A 197 -8.44 -8.48 -1.28
CA PHE A 197 -9.48 -7.57 -0.79
C PHE A 197 -10.40 -7.19 -1.95
N VAL A 198 -11.71 -7.30 -1.75
CA VAL A 198 -12.71 -6.89 -2.74
C VAL A 198 -13.61 -5.84 -2.14
N VAL A 199 -13.68 -4.68 -2.79
CA VAL A 199 -14.51 -3.56 -2.38
C VAL A 199 -15.53 -3.25 -3.47
N THR A 200 -16.78 -3.00 -3.05
CA THR A 200 -17.86 -2.53 -3.92
C THR A 200 -18.34 -1.17 -3.44
N TYR A 201 -18.34 -0.19 -4.33
CA TYR A 201 -18.80 1.16 -4.07
C TYR A 201 -20.28 1.31 -4.40
N VAL A 202 -20.93 2.32 -3.82
CA VAL A 202 -22.31 2.69 -4.16
C VAL A 202 -22.41 3.01 -5.65
N GLY A 203 -23.28 2.30 -6.38
CA GLY A 203 -23.32 2.29 -7.85
C GLY A 203 -22.85 0.96 -8.46
N GLY A 204 -22.28 0.09 -7.62
CA GLY A 204 -21.92 -1.29 -7.96
C GLY A 204 -20.57 -1.43 -8.66
N SER A 205 -19.70 -0.43 -8.58
CA SER A 205 -18.34 -0.51 -9.09
C SER A 205 -17.47 -1.30 -8.13
N THR A 206 -16.65 -2.20 -8.66
CA THR A 206 -15.95 -3.22 -7.88
C THR A 206 -14.47 -3.21 -8.18
N VAL A 207 -13.65 -3.29 -7.15
CA VAL A 207 -12.18 -3.26 -7.23
C VAL A 207 -11.60 -4.42 -6.43
N ARG A 208 -10.60 -5.10 -7.00
CA ARG A 208 -9.79 -6.12 -6.33
C ARG A 208 -8.43 -5.54 -5.98
N ILE A 209 -8.01 -5.69 -4.73
CA ILE A 209 -6.79 -5.08 -4.20
C ILE A 209 -5.95 -6.16 -3.50
N LYS A 210 -4.63 -6.14 -3.75
CA LYS A 210 -3.66 -7.00 -3.08
C LYS A 210 -2.37 -6.24 -2.84
N ARG A 211 -1.69 -6.58 -1.75
CA ARG A 211 -0.28 -6.25 -1.51
C ARG A 211 0.56 -7.50 -1.80
N MET A 212 1.70 -7.35 -2.45
CA MET A 212 2.69 -8.41 -2.62
C MET A 212 4.01 -7.92 -2.05
N HIS A 213 4.61 -8.71 -1.16
CA HIS A 213 5.92 -8.46 -0.58
C HIS A 213 6.81 -9.68 -0.82
N ALA A 214 8.11 -9.51 -1.00
CA ALA A 214 9.01 -10.66 -1.14
C ALA A 214 8.93 -11.58 0.09
N ALA A 215 8.75 -12.88 -0.13
CA ALA A 215 8.86 -13.87 0.93
C ALA A 215 10.35 -13.98 1.30
N ARG A 216 10.67 -13.63 2.54
CA ARG A 216 12.04 -13.77 3.07
C ARG A 216 12.39 -15.23 3.30
#